data_AF-A0A971KI72-F1
#
_entry.id   AF-A0A971KI72-F1
#
_cell.length_a   1.000
_cell.length_b   1.000
_cell.length_c   1.000
_cell.angle_alpha   90.00
_cell.angle_beta   90.00
_cell.angle_gamma   90.00
#
_symmetry.space_group_name_H-M   'P 1'
#
loop_
_entity.id
_entity.type
_entity.pdbx_description
1 polymer ?
#
loop_
_entity_poly.entity_id
_entity_poly.type
_entity_poly.pdbx_seq_one_letter_code
_entity_poly.pdbx_strand_id
1 'polypeptide(L)'
;MRFESVGFRNFRNLEDSMVPTDASRVVLVGGNGQGKTSFLEALYVLCYGSSFKTTNIRELIKHSKRDFALSAVVSTDEGSHQRISFRFIEGKREILIDGREVKDRKDLIYNIPCIVFSHDDIEFVRGNPENRRRFFDQTMSMHDPLYFDDLRRYRAVLRQRNAAIKEDYLSLIPLYDSQLARLGMQIQRQRVEAVKEFNTVLPALYKAVSQSERNITILYKPSWHDCIDEDQVTDKLSRTLERDRKLQTTASGIHRDQFIIMDNEVPFASSGSTGQLRLASLIFRIAQCSLYRNKTQKDPILLLDDVLLELDLAKRELFLEYLGHYSQAFFTFLPGEQYSSEIQSEACSTYTVCEGRFTLNA
;
A
#
# COMPACT_ATOMS: atom_id res chain seq x y z
N MET A 1 9.65 -4.18 -15.22
CA MET A 1 8.33 -4.82 -15.38
C MET A 1 7.36 -3.77 -15.90
N ARG A 2 6.62 -3.99 -16.98
CA ARG A 2 5.71 -2.97 -17.55
C ARG A 2 4.39 -3.59 -18.02
N PHE A 3 3.25 -2.99 -17.70
CA PHE A 3 1.96 -3.37 -18.29
C PHE A 3 1.92 -2.94 -19.75
N GLU A 4 1.77 -3.88 -20.66
CA GLU A 4 1.62 -3.61 -22.09
C GLU A 4 0.15 -3.46 -22.48
N SER A 5 -0.74 -4.16 -21.78
CA SER A 5 -2.19 -3.99 -21.93
C SER A 5 -2.94 -4.46 -20.69
N VAL A 6 -4.11 -3.87 -20.48
CA VAL A 6 -5.01 -4.18 -19.36
C VAL A 6 -6.42 -4.35 -19.91
N GLY A 7 -7.05 -5.48 -19.59
CA GLY A 7 -8.41 -5.82 -19.96
C GLY A 7 -9.33 -5.88 -18.75
N PHE A 8 -10.59 -5.49 -18.95
CA PHE A 8 -11.60 -5.48 -17.91
C PHE A 8 -12.95 -5.95 -18.47
N ARG A 9 -13.70 -6.66 -17.62
CA ARG A 9 -15.06 -7.11 -17.88
C ARG A 9 -15.90 -6.95 -16.63
N ASN A 10 -17.06 -6.29 -16.74
CA ASN A 10 -17.99 -6.06 -15.63
C ASN A 10 -17.32 -5.41 -14.39
N PHE A 11 -16.29 -4.58 -14.58
CA PHE A 11 -15.53 -3.99 -13.48
C PHE A 11 -15.90 -2.52 -13.24
N ARG A 12 -16.34 -2.19 -12.01
CA ARG A 12 -16.72 -0.83 -11.59
C ARG A 12 -17.60 -0.14 -12.63
N ASN A 13 -17.23 1.08 -13.04
CA ASN A 13 -17.89 1.86 -14.08
C ASN A 13 -17.19 1.75 -15.44
N LEU A 14 -16.24 0.84 -15.63
CA LEU A 14 -15.49 0.71 -16.88
C LEU A 14 -16.31 0.00 -17.97
N GLU A 15 -16.12 0.37 -19.23
CA GLU A 15 -16.68 -0.32 -20.39
C GLU A 15 -15.79 -1.49 -20.80
N ASP A 16 -16.35 -2.68 -20.99
CA ASP A 16 -15.57 -3.88 -21.29
C ASP A 16 -14.64 -3.66 -22.49
N SER A 17 -13.33 -3.69 -22.26
CA SER A 17 -12.32 -3.38 -23.29
C SER A 17 -10.94 -3.91 -22.90
N MET A 18 -10.01 -3.83 -23.84
CA MET A 18 -8.57 -4.07 -23.66
C MET A 18 -7.85 -2.77 -24.03
N VAL A 19 -7.17 -2.16 -23.06
CA VAL A 19 -6.49 -0.88 -23.22
C VAL A 19 -4.98 -1.13 -23.31
N PRO A 20 -4.32 -0.76 -24.41
CA PRO A 20 -2.86 -0.79 -24.51
C PRO A 20 -2.23 0.21 -23.51
N THR A 21 -1.16 -0.18 -22.86
CA THR A 21 -0.47 0.66 -21.87
C THR A 21 1.04 0.63 -22.06
N ASP A 22 1.52 0.24 -23.24
CA ASP A 22 2.94 0.01 -23.52
C ASP A 22 3.76 1.31 -23.65
N ALA A 23 3.86 2.04 -22.54
CA ALA A 23 4.56 3.31 -22.39
C ALA A 23 5.14 3.40 -20.98
N SER A 24 6.25 4.14 -20.82
CA SER A 24 6.85 4.35 -19.49
C SER A 24 5.94 5.19 -18.59
N ARG A 25 5.16 6.10 -19.21
CA ARG A 25 4.13 6.89 -18.55
C ARG A 25 2.80 6.76 -19.27
N VAL A 26 1.75 6.54 -18.49
CA VAL A 26 0.37 6.50 -18.98
C VAL A 26 -0.43 7.55 -18.24
N VAL A 27 -0.98 8.52 -18.97
CA VAL A 27 -1.74 9.64 -18.42
C VAL A 27 -3.20 9.44 -18.75
N LEU A 28 -4.06 9.41 -17.74
CA LEU A 28 -5.50 9.26 -17.86
C LEU A 28 -6.16 10.60 -17.57
N VAL A 29 -6.86 11.17 -18.55
CA VAL A 29 -7.43 12.53 -18.49
C VAL A 29 -8.93 12.45 -18.63
N GLY A 30 -9.67 12.99 -17.67
CA GLY A 30 -11.13 12.93 -17.71
C GLY A 30 -11.76 13.55 -16.49
N GLY A 31 -13.06 13.86 -16.57
CA GLY A 31 -13.80 14.42 -15.43
C GLY A 31 -13.84 13.49 -14.20
N ASN A 32 -14.38 14.00 -13.10
CA ASN A 32 -14.64 13.19 -11.91
C ASN A 32 -15.63 12.07 -12.21
N GLY A 33 -15.39 10.88 -11.65
CA GLY A 33 -16.27 9.72 -11.82
C GLY A 33 -16.23 9.05 -13.19
N GLN A 34 -15.33 9.44 -14.10
CA GLN A 34 -15.28 8.90 -15.47
C GLN A 34 -14.59 7.53 -15.60
N GLY A 35 -13.91 7.04 -14.55
CA GLY A 35 -13.26 5.73 -14.53
C GLY A 35 -11.74 5.74 -14.37
N LYS A 36 -11.08 6.91 -14.30
CA LYS A 36 -9.62 7.01 -14.11
C LYS A 36 -9.13 6.21 -12.90
N THR A 37 -9.71 6.44 -11.73
CA THR A 37 -9.35 5.71 -10.52
C THR A 37 -9.70 4.22 -10.61
N SER A 38 -10.80 3.87 -11.28
CA SER A 38 -11.17 2.47 -11.48
C SER A 38 -10.16 1.74 -12.36
N PHE A 39 -9.55 2.41 -13.34
CA PHE A 39 -8.43 1.86 -14.10
C PHE A 39 -7.22 1.55 -13.20
N LEU A 40 -6.82 2.51 -12.34
CA LEU A 40 -5.74 2.29 -11.37
C LEU A 40 -6.09 1.17 -10.39
N GLU A 41 -7.35 1.07 -9.97
CA GLU A 41 -7.83 0.01 -9.09
C GLU A 41 -7.74 -1.37 -9.76
N ALA A 42 -8.03 -1.47 -11.07
CA ALA A 42 -7.86 -2.70 -11.83
C ALA A 42 -6.39 -3.15 -11.87
N LEU A 43 -5.46 -2.23 -12.14
CA LEU A 43 -4.02 -2.50 -12.07
C LEU A 43 -3.61 -3.01 -10.69
N TYR A 44 -4.03 -2.33 -9.63
CA TYR A 44 -3.69 -2.72 -8.26
C TYR A 44 -4.27 -4.09 -7.87
N VAL A 45 -5.48 -4.42 -8.36
CA VAL A 45 -6.07 -5.77 -8.18
C VAL A 45 -5.27 -6.83 -8.93
N LEU A 46 -4.74 -6.54 -10.11
CA LEU A 46 -3.85 -7.47 -10.82
C LEU A 46 -2.51 -7.65 -10.09
N CYS A 47 -1.97 -6.60 -9.44
CA CYS A 47 -0.72 -6.67 -8.68
C CYS A 47 -0.87 -7.36 -7.31
N TYR A 48 -2.03 -7.26 -6.66
CA TYR A 48 -2.18 -7.69 -5.27
C TYR A 48 -3.40 -8.57 -5.01
N GLY A 49 -4.39 -8.62 -5.88
CA GLY A 49 -5.64 -9.39 -5.66
C GLY A 49 -6.55 -8.76 -4.61
N SER A 50 -6.39 -7.46 -4.35
CA SER A 50 -7.24 -6.63 -3.47
C SER A 50 -7.33 -5.22 -4.04
N SER A 51 -8.35 -4.47 -3.64
CA SER A 51 -8.47 -3.05 -3.94
C SER A 51 -7.68 -2.20 -2.93
N PHE A 52 -7.20 -1.03 -3.37
CA PHE A 52 -6.67 0.00 -2.47
C PHE A 52 -7.77 0.88 -1.85
N LYS A 53 -8.97 0.94 -2.45
CA LYS A 53 -10.11 1.74 -2.00
C LYS A 53 -11.07 1.01 -1.05
N THR A 54 -11.25 -0.29 -1.21
CA THR A 54 -12.22 -1.06 -0.43
C THR A 54 -11.70 -2.43 -0.01
N THR A 55 -12.12 -2.88 1.17
CA THR A 55 -11.87 -4.24 1.66
C THR A 55 -12.91 -5.23 1.12
N ASN A 56 -14.06 -4.75 0.67
CA ASN A 56 -15.15 -5.56 0.14
C ASN A 56 -15.04 -5.69 -1.38
N ILE A 57 -14.44 -6.80 -1.82
CA ILE A 57 -14.19 -7.04 -3.24
C ILE A 57 -15.47 -7.12 -4.10
N ARG A 58 -16.64 -7.35 -3.49
CA ARG A 58 -17.93 -7.35 -4.22
C ARG A 58 -18.30 -5.97 -4.76
N GLU A 59 -17.80 -4.90 -4.14
CA GLU A 59 -18.03 -3.52 -4.60
C GLU A 59 -17.29 -3.20 -5.91
N LEU A 60 -16.38 -4.08 -6.35
CA LEU A 60 -15.69 -3.96 -7.64
C LEU A 60 -16.53 -4.46 -8.81
N ILE A 61 -17.62 -5.21 -8.54
CA ILE A 61 -18.54 -5.68 -9.57
C ILE A 61 -19.33 -4.50 -10.12
N LYS A 62 -19.40 -4.38 -11.46
CA LYS A 62 -20.25 -3.40 -12.15
C LYS A 62 -21.71 -3.61 -11.76
N HIS A 63 -22.43 -2.50 -11.61
CA HIS A 63 -23.83 -2.54 -11.21
C HIS A 63 -24.66 -3.51 -12.09
N SER A 64 -25.57 -4.26 -11.46
CA SER A 64 -26.40 -5.29 -12.11
C SER A 64 -25.64 -6.50 -12.67
N LYS A 65 -24.35 -6.68 -12.35
CA LYS A 65 -23.58 -7.88 -12.68
C LYS A 65 -23.34 -8.74 -11.43
N ARG A 66 -22.87 -9.97 -11.64
CA ARG A 66 -22.61 -10.95 -10.57
C ARG A 66 -21.14 -11.30 -10.41
N ASP A 67 -20.33 -10.96 -11.41
CA ASP A 67 -18.92 -11.29 -11.52
C ASP A 67 -18.18 -10.12 -12.18
N PHE A 68 -16.84 -10.18 -12.08
CA PHE A 68 -15.96 -9.38 -12.92
C PHE A 68 -14.69 -10.16 -13.25
N ALA A 69 -14.04 -9.75 -14.33
CA ALA A 69 -12.74 -10.27 -14.72
C ALA A 69 -11.80 -9.13 -15.10
N LEU A 70 -10.53 -9.31 -14.78
CA LEU A 70 -9.42 -8.46 -15.18
C LEU A 70 -8.35 -9.33 -15.83
N SER A 71 -7.63 -8.77 -16.78
CA SER A 71 -6.48 -9.41 -17.43
C SER A 71 -5.39 -8.40 -17.73
N ALA A 72 -4.15 -8.84 -17.78
CA ALA A 72 -3.05 -8.02 -18.26
C ALA A 72 -1.99 -8.84 -18.99
N VAL A 73 -1.31 -8.18 -19.92
CA VAL A 73 -0.04 -8.62 -20.48
C VAL A 73 1.05 -7.71 -19.91
N VAL A 74 2.08 -8.31 -19.33
CA VAL A 74 3.15 -7.59 -18.62
C VAL A 74 4.49 -8.06 -19.16
N SER A 75 5.34 -7.13 -19.58
CA SER A 75 6.72 -7.43 -19.91
C SER A 75 7.58 -7.47 -18.66
N THR A 76 8.42 -8.51 -18.57
CA THR A 76 9.37 -8.70 -17.47
C THR A 76 10.67 -7.97 -17.72
N ASP A 77 11.49 -7.80 -16.68
CA ASP A 77 12.84 -7.22 -16.82
C ASP A 77 13.74 -8.02 -17.79
N GLU A 78 13.45 -9.31 -17.96
CA GLU A 78 14.15 -10.22 -18.89
C GLU A 78 13.60 -10.16 -20.33
N GLY A 79 12.63 -9.29 -20.63
CA GLY A 79 12.01 -9.15 -21.95
C GLY A 79 10.99 -10.23 -22.32
N SER A 80 10.65 -11.13 -21.39
CA SER A 80 9.55 -12.09 -21.56
C SER A 80 8.18 -11.44 -21.30
N HIS A 81 7.11 -12.05 -21.83
CA HIS A 81 5.73 -11.60 -21.58
C HIS A 81 5.02 -12.56 -20.64
N GLN A 82 4.39 -12.00 -19.62
CA GLN A 82 3.59 -12.72 -18.64
C GLN A 82 2.11 -12.33 -18.79
N ARG A 83 1.22 -13.32 -18.72
CA ARG A 83 -0.23 -13.09 -18.71
C ARG A 83 -0.79 -13.29 -17.32
N ILE A 84 -1.45 -12.25 -16.80
CA ILE A 84 -2.12 -12.30 -15.50
C ILE A 84 -3.62 -12.19 -15.73
N SER A 85 -4.40 -13.01 -15.03
CA SER A 85 -5.84 -12.87 -15.00
C SER A 85 -6.37 -12.99 -13.58
N PHE A 86 -7.40 -12.20 -13.30
CA PHE A 86 -8.12 -12.21 -12.04
C PHE A 86 -9.61 -12.35 -12.35
N ARG A 87 -10.28 -13.32 -11.73
CA ARG A 87 -11.74 -13.49 -11.80
C ARG A 87 -12.34 -13.50 -10.40
N PHE A 88 -13.48 -12.83 -10.25
CA PHE A 88 -14.30 -12.94 -9.07
C PHE A 88 -15.68 -13.46 -9.45
N ILE A 89 -15.94 -14.73 -9.15
CA ILE A 89 -17.15 -15.47 -9.56
C ILE A 89 -17.68 -16.19 -8.32
N GLU A 90 -18.99 -16.07 -8.06
CA GLU A 90 -19.66 -16.76 -6.95
C GLU A 90 -19.01 -16.54 -5.57
N GLY A 91 -18.42 -15.36 -5.35
CA GLY A 91 -17.76 -15.02 -4.09
C GLY A 91 -16.33 -15.58 -3.96
N LYS A 92 -15.82 -16.31 -4.96
CA LYS A 92 -14.47 -16.85 -4.98
C LYS A 92 -13.57 -16.02 -5.89
N ARG A 93 -12.29 -15.96 -5.51
CA ARG A 93 -11.23 -15.33 -6.30
C ARG A 93 -10.48 -16.43 -7.01
N GLU A 94 -10.21 -16.22 -8.29
CA GLU A 94 -9.33 -17.06 -9.08
C GLU A 94 -8.29 -16.15 -9.72
N ILE A 95 -7.02 -16.50 -9.57
CA ILE A 95 -5.90 -15.71 -10.05
C ILE A 95 -4.98 -16.65 -10.80
N LEU A 96 -4.70 -16.34 -12.07
CA LEU A 96 -3.80 -17.13 -12.90
C LEU A 96 -2.63 -16.28 -13.38
N ILE A 97 -1.43 -16.84 -13.29
CA ILE A 97 -0.21 -16.31 -13.93
C ILE A 97 0.25 -17.35 -14.96
N ASP A 98 0.30 -16.97 -16.23
CA ASP A 98 0.60 -17.86 -17.36
C ASP A 98 -0.24 -19.15 -17.36
N GLY A 99 -1.51 -19.01 -16.99
CA GLY A 99 -2.47 -20.10 -16.88
C GLY A 99 -2.33 -20.98 -15.62
N ARG A 100 -1.35 -20.71 -14.76
CA ARG A 100 -1.16 -21.43 -13.49
C ARG A 100 -1.86 -20.71 -12.34
N GLU A 101 -2.63 -21.45 -11.56
CA GLU A 101 -3.35 -20.91 -10.41
C GLU A 101 -2.39 -20.45 -9.30
N VAL A 102 -2.56 -19.20 -8.88
CA VAL A 102 -1.84 -18.60 -7.75
C VAL A 102 -2.56 -18.96 -6.46
N LYS A 103 -1.94 -19.82 -5.66
CA LYS A 103 -2.51 -20.31 -4.39
C LYS A 103 -2.20 -19.42 -3.20
N ASP A 104 -1.04 -18.77 -3.20
CA ASP A 104 -0.67 -17.80 -2.16
C ASP A 104 -0.57 -16.40 -2.76
N ARG A 105 -1.24 -15.43 -2.11
CA ARG A 105 -1.14 -14.01 -2.52
C ARG A 105 0.28 -13.47 -2.44
N LYS A 106 1.13 -14.13 -1.65
CA LYS A 106 2.57 -13.86 -1.61
C LYS A 106 3.20 -13.87 -3.01
N ASP A 107 2.86 -14.86 -3.83
CA ASP A 107 3.39 -15.00 -5.19
C ASP A 107 2.97 -13.81 -6.07
N LEU A 108 1.80 -13.23 -5.81
CA LEU A 108 1.31 -12.06 -6.54
C LEU A 108 2.01 -10.77 -6.10
N ILE A 109 2.18 -10.56 -4.78
CA ILE A 109 2.82 -9.38 -4.19
C ILE A 109 4.24 -9.16 -4.74
N TYR A 110 4.99 -10.25 -4.94
CA TYR A 110 6.37 -10.17 -5.45
C TYR A 110 6.46 -10.26 -6.97
N ASN A 111 5.36 -10.54 -7.65
CA ASN A 111 5.34 -10.61 -9.11
C ASN A 111 5.37 -9.21 -9.72
N ILE A 112 4.43 -8.33 -9.35
CA ILE A 112 4.39 -6.95 -9.84
C ILE A 112 4.44 -5.97 -8.66
N PRO A 113 5.62 -5.42 -8.34
CA PRO A 113 5.72 -4.42 -7.28
C PRO A 113 5.01 -3.15 -7.70
N CYS A 114 4.01 -2.74 -6.93
CA CYS A 114 3.16 -1.60 -7.25
C CYS A 114 2.95 -0.69 -6.03
N ILE A 115 3.20 0.61 -6.19
CA ILE A 115 2.98 1.61 -5.15
C ILE A 115 1.91 2.59 -5.64
N VAL A 116 0.85 2.73 -4.84
CA VAL A 116 -0.24 3.67 -5.09
C VAL A 116 -0.06 4.91 -4.24
N PHE A 117 -0.19 6.07 -4.86
CA PHE A 117 -0.33 7.37 -4.23
C PHE A 117 -1.80 7.74 -4.32
N SER A 118 -2.46 7.86 -3.17
CA SER A 118 -3.89 8.16 -3.11
C SER A 118 -4.17 9.24 -2.07
N HIS A 119 -5.31 9.91 -2.22
CA HIS A 119 -5.80 10.91 -1.26
C HIS A 119 -5.96 10.35 0.15
N ASP A 120 -6.30 9.06 0.26
CA ASP A 120 -6.46 8.38 1.56
C ASP A 120 -5.13 8.22 2.31
N ASP A 121 -3.99 8.42 1.64
CA ASP A 121 -2.66 8.31 2.28
C ASP A 121 -2.44 9.38 3.35
N ILE A 122 -3.22 10.47 3.36
CA ILE A 122 -3.22 11.46 4.45
C ILE A 122 -3.51 10.82 5.81
N GLU A 123 -4.27 9.72 5.82
CA GLU A 123 -4.61 8.98 7.03
C GLU A 123 -3.42 8.24 7.64
N PHE A 124 -2.33 8.04 6.90
CA PHE A 124 -1.06 7.60 7.50
C PHE A 124 -0.47 8.70 8.38
N VAL A 125 -0.72 9.96 8.07
CA VAL A 125 -0.18 11.08 8.83
C VAL A 125 -1.06 11.42 10.01
N ARG A 126 -2.35 11.66 9.76
CA ARG A 126 -3.28 12.18 10.78
C ARG A 126 -4.27 11.14 11.31
N GLY A 127 -4.36 9.97 10.69
CA GLY A 127 -5.40 9.01 10.97
C GLY A 127 -5.18 8.26 12.30
N ASN A 128 -5.91 7.16 12.45
CA ASN A 128 -5.76 6.30 13.61
C ASN A 128 -4.46 5.45 13.55
N PRO A 129 -4.01 4.87 14.68
CA PRO A 129 -2.80 4.04 14.70
C PRO A 129 -2.82 2.84 13.75
N GLU A 130 -4.00 2.35 13.37
CA GLU A 130 -4.15 1.23 12.43
C GLU A 130 -3.70 1.61 11.02
N ASN A 131 -4.10 2.79 10.53
CA ASN A 131 -3.67 3.27 9.22
C ASN A 131 -2.14 3.39 9.14
N ARG A 132 -1.50 3.89 10.21
CA ARG A 132 -0.04 3.94 10.32
C ARG A 132 0.60 2.56 10.30
N ARG A 133 0.15 1.63 11.16
CA ARG A 133 0.67 0.26 11.15
C ARG A 133 0.51 -0.39 9.78
N ARG A 134 -0.63 -0.17 9.10
CA ARG A 134 -0.89 -0.70 7.76
C ARG A 134 0.14 -0.19 6.73
N PHE A 135 0.48 1.09 6.75
CA PHE A 135 1.50 1.66 5.86
C PHE A 135 2.88 1.01 6.06
N PHE A 136 3.34 0.91 7.30
CA PHE A 136 4.63 0.29 7.61
C PHE A 136 4.62 -1.21 7.29
N ASP A 137 3.59 -1.94 7.74
CA ASP A 137 3.41 -3.37 7.45
C ASP A 137 3.43 -3.64 5.94
N GLN A 138 2.73 -2.81 5.15
CA GLN A 138 2.73 -2.91 3.69
C GLN A 138 4.13 -2.68 3.13
N THR A 139 4.83 -1.63 3.59
CA THR A 139 6.19 -1.31 3.12
C THR A 139 7.17 -2.47 3.34
N MET A 140 7.19 -3.05 4.54
CA MET A 140 8.06 -4.20 4.84
C MET A 140 7.64 -5.43 4.03
N SER A 141 6.33 -5.72 3.96
CA SER A 141 5.81 -6.86 3.21
C SER A 141 6.16 -6.81 1.72
N MET A 142 6.34 -5.61 1.13
CA MET A 142 6.69 -5.48 -0.29
C MET A 142 8.09 -6.00 -0.63
N HIS A 143 9.03 -6.02 0.32
CA HIS A 143 10.42 -6.44 0.07
C HIS A 143 10.91 -7.58 0.96
N ASP A 144 10.17 -7.94 2.02
CA ASP A 144 10.50 -9.04 2.93
C ASP A 144 9.39 -10.12 2.93
N PRO A 145 9.60 -11.20 2.16
CA PRO A 145 8.77 -12.42 2.17
C PRO A 145 8.54 -13.05 3.54
N LEU A 146 9.51 -12.99 4.43
CA LEU A 146 9.42 -13.58 5.77
C LEU A 146 8.58 -12.69 6.68
N TYR A 147 8.78 -11.37 6.62
CA TYR A 147 7.95 -10.40 7.34
C TYR A 147 6.46 -10.61 7.07
N PHE A 148 6.09 -10.77 5.79
CA PHE A 148 4.70 -10.99 5.40
C PHE A 148 4.12 -12.27 6.03
N ASP A 149 4.87 -13.37 6.01
CA ASP A 149 4.46 -14.64 6.58
C ASP A 149 4.34 -14.57 8.10
N ASP A 150 5.30 -13.93 8.77
CA ASP A 150 5.30 -13.74 10.21
C ASP A 150 4.12 -12.87 10.65
N LEU A 151 3.84 -11.78 9.95
CA LEU A 151 2.68 -10.93 10.22
C LEU A 151 1.37 -11.68 10.00
N ARG A 152 1.27 -12.51 8.95
CA ARG A 152 0.09 -13.36 8.68
C ARG A 152 -0.13 -14.38 9.81
N ARG A 153 0.94 -15.05 10.23
CA ARG A 153 0.94 -16.01 11.35
C ARG A 153 0.59 -15.32 12.66
N TYR A 154 1.21 -14.18 12.97
CA TYR A 154 0.92 -13.41 14.18
C TYR A 154 -0.56 -13.04 14.24
N ARG A 155 -1.13 -12.53 13.14
CA ARG A 155 -2.57 -12.21 13.07
C ARG A 155 -3.46 -13.44 13.24
N ALA A 156 -3.05 -14.61 12.76
CA ALA A 156 -3.79 -15.85 12.95
C ALA A 156 -3.77 -16.32 14.41
N VAL A 157 -2.58 -16.36 15.03
CA VAL A 157 -2.41 -16.71 16.45
C VAL A 157 -3.16 -15.72 17.34
N LEU A 158 -3.10 -14.41 17.05
CA LEU A 158 -3.84 -13.39 17.78
C LEU A 158 -5.36 -13.62 17.73
N ARG A 159 -5.90 -14.00 16.57
CA ARG A 159 -7.32 -14.35 16.43
C ARG A 159 -7.66 -15.60 17.24
N GLN A 160 -6.81 -16.63 17.21
CA GLN A 160 -7.01 -17.86 17.98
C GLN A 160 -6.96 -17.60 19.49
N ARG A 161 -6.00 -16.80 19.96
CA ARG A 161 -5.92 -16.36 21.37
C ARG A 161 -7.17 -15.58 21.79
N ASN A 162 -7.59 -14.61 20.98
CA ASN A 162 -8.78 -13.82 21.27
C ASN A 162 -10.05 -14.67 21.28
N ALA A 163 -10.15 -15.70 20.44
CA ALA A 163 -11.25 -16.67 20.48
C ALA A 163 -11.20 -17.51 21.77
N ALA A 164 -10.03 -18.05 22.12
CA ALA A 164 -9.84 -18.82 23.35
C ALA A 164 -10.17 -18.01 24.62
N ILE A 165 -9.85 -16.71 24.65
CA ILE A 165 -10.24 -15.80 25.73
C ILE A 165 -11.76 -15.67 25.83
N LYS A 166 -12.46 -15.52 24.70
CA LYS A 166 -13.92 -15.36 24.65
C LYS A 166 -14.67 -16.63 25.04
N GLU A 167 -14.12 -17.78 24.67
CA GLU A 167 -14.67 -19.10 24.94
C GLU A 167 -14.19 -19.69 26.29
N ASP A 168 -13.36 -18.93 27.03
CA ASP A 168 -12.76 -19.32 28.31
C ASP A 168 -11.90 -20.61 28.26
N TYR A 169 -11.31 -20.91 27.10
CA TYR A 169 -10.37 -22.02 26.90
C TYR A 169 -8.95 -21.67 27.39
N LEU A 170 -8.82 -21.44 28.70
CA LEU A 170 -7.60 -20.91 29.32
C LEU A 170 -6.38 -21.84 29.19
N SER A 171 -6.58 -23.15 29.06
CA SER A 171 -5.51 -24.13 28.90
C SER A 171 -4.69 -23.94 27.62
N LEU A 172 -5.26 -23.29 26.59
CA LEU A 172 -4.58 -23.02 25.32
C LEU A 172 -3.83 -21.68 25.31
N ILE A 173 -4.07 -20.81 26.29
CA ILE A 173 -3.48 -19.46 26.33
C ILE A 173 -1.95 -19.48 26.38
N PRO A 174 -1.28 -20.31 27.21
CA PRO A 174 0.19 -20.33 27.25
C PRO A 174 0.83 -20.70 25.92
N LEU A 175 0.20 -21.60 25.15
CA LEU A 175 0.65 -21.94 23.80
C LEU A 175 0.59 -20.72 22.88
N TYR A 176 -0.52 -19.99 22.87
CA TYR A 176 -0.65 -18.79 22.05
C TYR A 176 0.26 -17.65 22.52
N ASP A 177 0.47 -17.50 23.82
CA ASP A 177 1.37 -16.48 24.38
C ASP A 177 2.80 -16.67 23.86
N SER A 178 3.33 -17.91 23.94
CA SER A 178 4.67 -18.22 23.41
C SER A 178 4.80 -17.96 21.90
N GLN A 179 3.77 -18.30 21.12
CA GLN A 179 3.76 -18.04 19.68
C GLN A 179 3.68 -16.54 19.35
N LEU A 180 2.87 -15.77 20.09
CA LEU A 180 2.79 -14.32 19.93
C LEU A 180 4.08 -13.62 20.34
N ALA A 181 4.72 -14.06 21.42
CA ALA A 181 5.98 -13.52 21.88
C ALA A 181 7.06 -13.67 20.79
N ARG A 182 7.25 -14.90 20.29
CA ARG A 182 8.21 -15.21 19.23
C ARG A 182 8.00 -14.37 17.97
N LEU A 183 6.80 -14.44 17.40
CA LEU A 183 6.49 -13.73 16.16
C LEU A 183 6.51 -12.21 16.35
N GLY A 184 5.96 -11.72 17.45
CA GLY A 184 5.85 -10.29 17.70
C GLY A 184 7.20 -9.64 18.01
N MET A 185 8.12 -10.32 18.71
CA MET A 185 9.49 -9.82 18.93
C MET A 185 10.30 -9.75 17.64
N GLN A 186 10.09 -10.68 16.71
CA GLN A 186 10.70 -10.62 15.38
C GLN A 186 10.17 -9.43 14.57
N ILE A 187 8.84 -9.26 14.52
CA ILE A 187 8.21 -8.14 13.81
C ILE A 187 8.59 -6.78 14.43
N GLN A 188 8.66 -6.69 15.75
CA GLN A 188 9.07 -5.48 16.46
C GLN A 188 10.49 -5.08 16.07
N ARG A 189 11.44 -6.02 16.01
CA ARG A 189 12.82 -5.77 15.57
C ARG A 189 12.86 -5.23 14.13
N GLN A 190 12.12 -5.85 13.21
CA GLN A 190 12.03 -5.38 11.82
C GLN A 190 11.42 -3.97 11.73
N ARG A 191 10.40 -3.66 12.55
CA ARG A 191 9.80 -2.32 12.61
C ARG A 191 10.75 -1.24 13.14
N VAL A 192 11.59 -1.57 14.12
CA VAL A 192 12.64 -0.66 14.61
C VAL A 192 13.59 -0.31 13.48
N GLU A 193 14.09 -1.30 12.74
CA GLU A 193 15.02 -1.08 11.63
C GLU A 193 14.36 -0.30 10.48
N ALA A 194 13.14 -0.65 10.09
CA ALA A 194 12.41 0.08 9.07
C ALA A 194 12.27 1.57 9.41
N VAL A 195 11.96 1.90 10.66
CA VAL A 195 11.82 3.30 11.09
C VAL A 195 13.15 4.04 11.09
N LYS A 196 14.26 3.38 11.43
CA LYS A 196 15.60 3.95 11.26
C LYS A 196 15.86 4.28 9.79
N GLU A 197 15.57 3.36 8.89
CA GLU A 197 15.75 3.55 7.43
C GLU A 197 14.87 4.67 6.87
N PHE A 198 13.61 4.79 7.31
CA PHE A 198 12.80 5.93 6.92
C PHE A 198 13.39 7.26 7.42
N ASN A 199 13.88 7.30 8.66
CA ASN A 199 14.44 8.51 9.26
C ASN A 199 15.79 8.95 8.64
N THR A 200 16.47 8.11 7.86
CA THR A 200 17.65 8.54 7.10
C THR A 200 17.30 9.32 5.83
N VAL A 201 16.11 9.10 5.25
CA VAL A 201 15.70 9.70 3.97
C VAL A 201 14.61 10.75 4.12
N LEU A 202 13.64 10.53 5.01
CA LEU A 202 12.42 11.31 5.11
C LEU A 202 12.66 12.80 5.44
N PRO A 203 13.56 13.17 6.37
CA PRO A 203 13.80 14.57 6.68
C PRO A 203 14.29 15.37 5.48
N ALA A 204 15.28 14.84 4.76
CA ALA A 204 15.86 15.50 3.59
C ALA A 204 14.86 15.62 2.45
N LEU A 205 14.12 14.55 2.15
CA LEU A 205 13.06 14.56 1.15
C LEU A 205 11.97 15.58 1.49
N TYR A 206 11.57 15.66 2.76
CA TYR A 206 10.54 16.59 3.16
C TYR A 206 10.98 18.04 3.00
N LYS A 207 12.18 18.39 3.46
CA LYS A 207 12.73 19.74 3.28
C LYS A 207 12.83 20.12 1.81
N ALA A 208 13.33 19.22 0.96
CA ALA A 208 13.52 19.47 -0.46
C ALA A 208 12.20 19.76 -1.19
N VAL A 209 11.17 18.91 -1.00
CA VAL A 209 9.90 19.06 -1.73
C VAL A 209 9.00 20.14 -1.09
N SER A 210 9.02 20.28 0.24
CA SER A 210 8.20 21.28 0.93
C SER A 210 8.77 22.69 0.89
N GLN A 211 10.06 22.84 0.59
CA GLN A 211 10.82 24.10 0.72
C GLN A 211 10.67 24.72 2.12
N SER A 212 10.58 23.88 3.15
CA SER A 212 10.47 24.30 4.55
C SER A 212 11.59 23.72 5.39
N GLU A 213 11.91 24.40 6.50
CA GLU A 213 12.95 23.93 7.45
C GLU A 213 12.46 22.89 8.45
N ARG A 214 11.22 22.42 8.31
CA ARG A 214 10.64 21.42 9.21
C ARG A 214 11.42 20.11 9.13
N ASN A 215 11.52 19.44 10.28
CA ASN A 215 12.26 18.20 10.41
C ASN A 215 11.29 17.06 10.71
N ILE A 216 10.78 16.44 9.65
CA ILE A 216 9.79 15.38 9.75
C ILE A 216 10.46 14.03 9.96
N THR A 217 10.16 13.39 11.08
CA THR A 217 10.69 12.08 11.47
C THR A 217 9.57 11.16 11.95
N ILE A 218 9.89 9.88 12.14
CA ILE A 218 8.98 8.87 12.68
C ILE A 218 9.51 8.41 14.04
N LEU A 219 8.66 8.48 15.04
CA LEU A 219 8.86 7.88 16.35
C LEU A 219 8.05 6.58 16.46
N TYR A 220 8.73 5.46 16.64
CA TYR A 220 8.11 4.17 16.91
C TYR A 220 8.05 3.89 18.41
N LYS A 221 6.85 3.60 18.91
CA LYS A 221 6.60 3.18 20.30
C LYS A 221 6.01 1.76 20.28
N PRO A 222 6.85 0.73 20.46
CA PRO A 222 6.37 -0.64 20.57
C PRO A 222 5.51 -0.84 21.83
N SER A 223 4.51 -1.71 21.75
CA SER A 223 3.68 -2.09 22.89
C SER A 223 4.46 -2.86 23.97
N TRP A 224 5.57 -3.50 23.57
CA TRP A 224 6.47 -4.26 24.43
C TRP A 224 7.85 -3.58 24.51
N HIS A 225 7.87 -2.25 24.61
CA HIS A 225 9.10 -1.45 24.70
C HIS A 225 9.96 -1.79 25.95
N ASP A 226 9.34 -2.40 26.95
CA ASP A 226 9.91 -2.80 28.25
C ASP A 226 10.30 -4.29 28.30
N CYS A 227 10.10 -5.04 27.21
CA CYS A 227 10.49 -6.44 27.12
C CYS A 227 11.74 -6.59 26.24
N ILE A 228 12.74 -7.30 26.76
CA ILE A 228 14.02 -7.52 26.06
C ILE A 228 13.97 -8.79 25.18
N ASP A 229 13.24 -9.80 25.63
CA ASP A 229 13.19 -11.15 25.04
C ASP A 229 11.75 -11.71 25.00
N GLU A 230 11.62 -12.90 24.42
CA GLU A 230 10.34 -13.61 24.25
C GLU A 230 9.75 -14.07 25.59
N ASP A 231 10.59 -14.40 26.57
CA ASP A 231 10.16 -14.85 27.90
C ASP A 231 9.49 -13.72 28.67
N GLN A 232 10.07 -12.51 28.64
CA GLN A 232 9.48 -11.31 29.26
C GLN A 232 8.15 -10.91 28.62
N VAL A 233 8.01 -11.10 27.30
CA VAL A 233 6.72 -10.88 26.62
C VAL A 233 5.69 -11.91 27.06
N THR A 234 6.08 -13.19 27.13
CA THR A 234 5.20 -14.27 27.59
C THR A 234 4.73 -14.05 29.03
N ASP A 235 5.64 -13.66 29.92
CA ASP A 235 5.35 -13.26 31.30
C ASP A 235 4.38 -12.08 31.35
N LYS A 236 4.60 -11.06 30.52
CA LYS A 236 3.72 -9.89 30.45
C LYS A 236 2.32 -10.27 29.99
N LEU A 237 2.20 -11.08 28.94
CA LEU A 237 0.92 -11.58 28.44
C LEU A 237 0.17 -12.36 29.53
N SER A 238 0.85 -13.26 30.22
CA SER A 238 0.31 -14.03 31.36
C SER A 238 -0.18 -13.13 32.49
N ARG A 239 0.62 -12.15 32.92
CA ARG A 239 0.24 -11.18 33.98
C ARG A 239 -0.95 -10.30 33.59
N THR A 240 -1.14 -10.06 32.29
CA THR A 240 -2.26 -9.25 31.77
C THR A 240 -3.50 -10.06 31.39
N LEU A 241 -3.50 -11.38 31.55
CA LEU A 241 -4.58 -12.26 31.10
C LEU A 241 -5.95 -11.86 31.69
N GLU A 242 -6.03 -11.55 32.97
CA GLU A 242 -7.29 -11.13 33.61
C GLU A 242 -7.85 -9.83 33.02
N ARG A 243 -6.97 -8.90 32.59
CA ARG A 243 -7.39 -7.70 31.88
C ARG A 243 -7.89 -8.05 30.49
N ASP A 244 -7.18 -8.92 29.77
CA ASP A 244 -7.57 -9.36 28.43
C ASP A 244 -8.91 -10.11 28.44
N ARG A 245 -9.19 -10.91 29.47
CA ARG A 245 -10.48 -11.58 29.69
C ARG A 245 -11.62 -10.58 29.83
N LYS A 246 -11.45 -9.56 30.67
CA LYS A 246 -12.46 -8.49 30.85
C LYS A 246 -12.72 -7.71 29.55
N LEU A 247 -11.69 -7.52 28.73
CA LEU A 247 -11.80 -6.81 27.44
C LEU A 247 -12.19 -7.73 26.27
N GLN A 248 -12.23 -9.05 26.49
CA GLN A 248 -12.44 -10.07 25.46
C GLN A 248 -11.50 -9.93 24.24
N THR A 249 -10.28 -9.42 24.48
CA THR A 249 -9.27 -9.17 23.46
C THR A 249 -7.90 -9.01 24.10
N THR A 250 -6.86 -9.35 23.35
CA THR A 250 -5.47 -9.10 23.73
C THR A 250 -5.18 -7.59 23.75
N ALA A 251 -4.70 -7.08 24.90
CA ALA A 251 -4.47 -5.65 25.10
C ALA A 251 -3.05 -5.18 24.77
N SER A 252 -2.09 -6.09 24.51
CA SER A 252 -0.69 -5.76 24.22
C SER A 252 -0.12 -6.54 23.03
N GLY A 253 0.88 -5.96 22.35
CA GLY A 253 1.63 -6.57 21.25
C GLY A 253 1.68 -5.72 19.99
N ILE A 254 2.28 -6.24 18.91
CA ILE A 254 2.58 -5.45 17.70
C ILE A 254 1.32 -4.88 17.01
N HIS A 255 0.14 -5.45 17.27
CA HIS A 255 -1.14 -4.91 16.81
C HIS A 255 -1.59 -3.64 17.58
N ARG A 256 -0.90 -3.29 18.66
CA ARG A 256 -1.12 -2.10 19.51
C ARG A 256 -0.01 -1.06 19.39
N ASP A 257 1.08 -1.37 18.70
CA ASP A 257 2.19 -0.45 18.48
C ASP A 257 1.74 0.88 17.89
N GLN A 258 2.51 1.93 18.20
CA GLN A 258 2.30 3.26 17.66
C GLN A 258 3.49 3.67 16.80
N PHE A 259 3.20 4.14 15.60
CA PHE A 259 4.10 5.01 14.85
C PHE A 259 3.55 6.42 14.98
N ILE A 260 4.42 7.40 15.20
CA ILE A 260 4.02 8.80 15.37
C ILE A 260 4.91 9.62 14.44
N ILE A 261 4.30 10.39 13.55
CA ILE A 261 5.05 11.32 12.71
C ILE A 261 5.27 12.58 13.52
N MET A 262 6.52 12.97 13.66
CA MET A 262 6.98 14.06 14.49
C MET A 262 7.50 15.19 13.60
N ASP A 263 7.18 16.42 13.96
CA ASP A 263 7.90 17.61 13.51
C ASP A 263 8.72 18.11 14.69
N ASN A 264 10.01 17.80 14.67
CA ASN A 264 10.87 17.86 15.85
C ASN A 264 10.26 17.08 17.03
N GLU A 265 9.85 17.75 18.11
CA GLU A 265 9.32 17.13 19.32
C GLU A 265 7.79 17.07 19.37
N VAL A 266 7.10 17.66 18.39
CA VAL A 266 5.63 17.76 18.39
C VAL A 266 5.03 16.80 17.36
N PRO A 267 3.93 16.08 17.69
CA PRO A 267 3.22 15.27 16.70
C PRO A 267 2.76 16.10 15.50
N PHE A 268 3.21 15.74 14.31
CA PHE A 268 3.01 16.54 13.10
C PHE A 268 1.53 16.68 12.72
N ALA A 269 0.72 15.66 13.01
CA ALA A 269 -0.73 15.70 12.81
C ALA A 269 -1.42 16.86 13.56
N SER A 270 -0.81 17.36 14.64
CA SER A 270 -1.34 18.48 15.44
C SER A 270 -0.78 19.85 15.03
N SER A 271 0.39 19.89 14.39
CA SER A 271 1.12 21.13 14.08
C SER A 271 1.15 21.50 12.59
N GLY A 272 0.82 20.55 11.71
CA GLY A 272 0.80 20.75 10.26
C GLY A 272 -0.56 21.18 9.72
N SER A 273 -0.57 22.08 8.73
CA SER A 273 -1.80 22.39 7.98
C SER A 273 -2.23 21.21 7.10
N THR A 274 -3.50 21.14 6.69
CA THR A 274 -4.00 20.06 5.83
C THR A 274 -3.14 19.86 4.57
N GLY A 275 -2.68 20.94 3.93
CA GLY A 275 -1.79 20.87 2.76
C GLY A 275 -0.41 20.28 3.10
N GLN A 276 0.14 20.61 4.28
CA GLN A 276 1.41 20.04 4.75
C GLN A 276 1.28 18.55 5.08
N LEU A 277 0.17 18.13 5.68
CA LEU A 277 -0.11 16.71 5.98
C LEU A 277 -0.27 15.89 4.68
N ARG A 278 -0.94 16.44 3.67
CA ARG A 278 -1.06 15.83 2.33
C ARG A 278 0.29 15.68 1.67
N LEU A 279 1.06 16.76 1.64
CA LEU A 279 2.40 16.73 1.07
C LEU A 279 3.29 15.69 1.78
N ALA A 280 3.23 15.62 3.12
CA ALA A 280 3.93 14.59 3.87
C ALA A 280 3.50 13.19 3.41
N SER A 281 2.20 12.88 3.30
CA SER A 281 1.77 11.55 2.85
C SER A 281 2.35 11.15 1.49
N LEU A 282 2.48 12.10 0.55
CA LEU A 282 3.12 11.86 -0.75
C LEU A 282 4.62 11.62 -0.63
N ILE A 283 5.32 12.38 0.22
CA ILE A 283 6.74 12.20 0.49
C ILE A 283 7.01 10.87 1.20
N PHE A 284 6.11 10.41 2.06
CA PHE A 284 6.19 9.08 2.67
C PHE A 284 6.14 7.97 1.62
N ARG A 285 5.34 8.14 0.56
CA ARG A 285 5.32 7.21 -0.58
C ARG A 285 6.59 7.29 -1.42
N ILE A 286 7.19 8.47 -1.60
CA ILE A 286 8.53 8.59 -2.21
C ILE A 286 9.56 7.82 -1.37
N ALA A 287 9.55 8.01 -0.06
CA ALA A 287 10.44 7.28 0.85
C ALA A 287 10.21 5.77 0.75
N GLN A 288 8.96 5.31 0.70
CA GLN A 288 8.61 3.91 0.47
C GLN A 288 9.21 3.37 -0.84
N CYS A 289 9.11 4.11 -1.95
CA CYS A 289 9.72 3.75 -3.23
C CYS A 289 11.24 3.63 -3.11
N SER A 290 11.88 4.60 -2.45
CA SER A 290 13.33 4.61 -2.22
C SER A 290 13.79 3.41 -1.41
N LEU A 291 13.12 3.11 -0.29
CA LEU A 291 13.42 1.94 0.54
C LEU A 291 13.23 0.63 -0.24
N TYR A 292 12.13 0.51 -1.01
CA TYR A 292 11.88 -0.67 -1.84
C TYR A 292 13.00 -0.89 -2.86
N ARG A 293 13.41 0.16 -3.60
CA ARG A 293 14.51 0.08 -4.57
C ARG A 293 15.82 -0.30 -3.90
N ASN A 294 16.16 0.31 -2.77
CA ASN A 294 17.40 0.00 -2.04
C ASN A 294 17.45 -1.46 -1.58
N LYS A 295 16.30 -2.01 -1.13
CA LYS A 295 16.21 -3.40 -0.63
C LYS A 295 16.18 -4.45 -1.73
N THR A 296 15.55 -4.14 -2.88
CA THR A 296 15.26 -5.14 -3.92
C THR A 296 16.07 -4.95 -5.20
N GLN A 297 16.68 -3.78 -5.39
CA GLN A 297 17.33 -3.35 -6.63
C GLN A 297 16.37 -3.41 -7.85
N LYS A 298 15.06 -3.28 -7.59
CA LYS A 298 13.99 -3.28 -8.61
C LYS A 298 13.17 -2.01 -8.53
N ASP A 299 12.67 -1.59 -9.68
CA ASP A 299 11.82 -0.40 -9.80
C ASP A 299 10.33 -0.76 -9.73
N PRO A 300 9.55 -0.15 -8.82
CA PRO A 300 8.12 -0.40 -8.73
C PRO A 300 7.34 0.26 -9.87
N ILE A 301 6.11 -0.21 -10.10
CA ILE A 301 5.10 0.48 -10.89
C ILE A 301 4.37 1.47 -9.98
N LEU A 302 4.19 2.71 -10.44
CA LEU A 302 3.55 3.77 -9.67
C LEU A 302 2.15 4.06 -10.18
N LEU A 303 1.19 4.22 -9.27
CA LEU A 303 -0.19 4.63 -9.58
C LEU A 303 -0.47 5.92 -8.82
N LEU A 304 -0.69 7.04 -9.52
CA LEU A 304 -0.94 8.35 -8.94
C LEU A 304 -2.38 8.77 -9.19
N ASP A 305 -3.23 8.64 -8.16
CA ASP A 305 -4.68 8.83 -8.22
C ASP A 305 -5.08 10.24 -7.77
N ASP A 306 -5.09 11.18 -8.74
CA ASP A 306 -5.50 12.58 -8.63
C ASP A 306 -4.67 13.40 -7.60
N VAL A 307 -3.63 12.82 -7.02
CA VAL A 307 -2.83 13.41 -5.92
C VAL A 307 -2.00 14.62 -6.33
N LEU A 308 -1.60 14.71 -7.60
CA LEU A 308 -0.77 15.80 -8.10
C LEU A 308 -1.56 17.12 -8.24
N LEU A 309 -2.89 17.02 -8.33
CA LEU A 309 -3.80 18.16 -8.44
C LEU A 309 -3.83 19.00 -7.15
N GLU A 310 -3.43 18.41 -6.03
CA GLU A 310 -3.40 19.09 -4.73
C GLU A 310 -2.12 19.91 -4.49
N LEU A 311 -1.13 19.77 -5.37
CA LEU A 311 0.14 20.47 -5.30
C LEU A 311 0.12 21.68 -6.24
N ASP A 312 0.67 22.80 -5.76
CA ASP A 312 1.06 23.90 -6.64
C ASP A 312 2.14 23.45 -7.64
N LEU A 313 2.30 24.21 -8.74
CA LEU A 313 3.18 23.81 -9.84
C LEU A 313 4.63 23.59 -9.39
N ALA A 314 5.18 24.48 -8.56
CA ALA A 314 6.55 24.38 -8.08
C ALA A 314 6.78 23.13 -7.22
N LYS A 315 5.85 22.82 -6.31
CA LYS A 315 5.92 21.58 -5.50
C LYS A 315 5.68 20.33 -6.34
N ARG A 316 4.85 20.42 -7.39
CA ARG A 316 4.60 19.31 -8.31
C ARG A 316 5.87 18.95 -9.08
N GLU A 317 6.60 19.94 -9.58
CA GLU A 317 7.89 19.73 -10.25
C GLU A 317 8.91 19.08 -9.31
N LEU A 318 9.09 19.64 -8.11
CA LEU A 318 9.98 19.04 -7.10
C LEU A 318 9.54 17.62 -6.72
N PHE A 319 8.23 17.37 -6.56
CA PHE A 319 7.73 16.05 -6.25
C PHE A 319 8.11 15.03 -7.33
N LEU A 320 7.98 15.40 -8.60
CA LEU A 320 8.29 14.51 -9.73
C LEU A 320 9.81 14.27 -9.86
N GLU A 321 10.62 15.31 -9.65
CA GLU A 321 12.09 15.19 -9.60
C GLU A 321 12.53 14.19 -8.53
N TYR A 322 11.93 14.28 -7.33
CA TYR A 322 12.27 13.39 -6.20
C TYR A 322 11.56 12.03 -6.22
N LEU A 323 10.60 11.81 -7.12
CA LEU A 323 9.91 10.51 -7.27
C LEU A 323 10.91 9.38 -7.60
N GLY A 324 11.98 9.73 -8.31
CA GLY A 324 13.06 8.84 -8.70
C GLY A 324 12.63 7.81 -9.75
N HIS A 325 13.40 6.73 -9.86
CA HIS A 325 13.19 5.70 -10.87
C HIS A 325 11.96 4.82 -10.59
N TYR A 326 11.26 4.45 -11.65
CA TYR A 326 10.14 3.52 -11.65
C TYR A 326 10.10 2.78 -12.98
N SER A 327 9.52 1.57 -12.97
CA SER A 327 9.42 0.78 -14.21
C SER A 327 8.34 1.34 -15.15
N GLN A 328 7.25 1.84 -14.56
CA GLN A 328 6.12 2.44 -15.25
C GLN A 328 5.31 3.30 -14.28
N ALA A 329 4.74 4.41 -14.73
CA ALA A 329 3.87 5.24 -13.91
C ALA A 329 2.54 5.54 -14.61
N PHE A 330 1.45 5.46 -13.85
CA PHE A 330 0.11 5.82 -14.28
C PHE A 330 -0.34 7.05 -13.51
N PHE A 331 -0.77 8.10 -14.22
CA PHE A 331 -1.21 9.36 -13.64
C PHE A 331 -2.65 9.64 -14.02
N THR A 332 -3.41 10.24 -13.11
CA THR A 332 -4.76 10.73 -13.41
C THR A 332 -4.85 12.25 -13.26
N PHE A 333 -5.56 12.88 -14.19
CA PHE A 333 -5.76 14.33 -14.21
C PHE A 333 -7.19 14.70 -14.62
N LEU A 334 -7.58 15.93 -14.28
CA LEU A 334 -8.78 16.57 -14.80
C LEU A 334 -8.52 17.17 -16.19
N PRO A 335 -9.58 17.38 -17.01
CA PRO A 335 -9.43 18.02 -18.31
C PRO A 335 -8.92 19.47 -18.16
N GLY A 336 -7.98 19.88 -19.01
CA GLY A 336 -7.44 21.24 -19.03
C GLY A 336 -6.36 21.53 -17.99
N GLU A 337 -6.05 20.58 -17.11
CA GLU A 337 -4.92 20.67 -16.18
C GLU A 337 -3.60 20.64 -16.95
N GLN A 338 -2.67 21.52 -16.55
CA GLN A 338 -1.33 21.52 -17.13
C GLN A 338 -0.52 20.37 -16.53
N TYR A 339 -0.08 19.45 -17.40
CA TYR A 339 0.94 18.46 -17.07
C TYR A 339 2.29 19.17 -16.91
N SER A 340 3.14 18.71 -16.00
CA SER A 340 4.53 19.17 -16.00
C SER A 340 5.20 18.75 -17.30
N SER A 341 6.16 19.55 -17.77
CA SER A 341 6.99 19.22 -18.92
C SER A 341 7.67 17.86 -18.79
N GLU A 342 7.99 17.48 -17.54
CA GLU A 342 8.58 16.19 -17.21
C GLU A 342 7.67 15.02 -17.55
N ILE A 343 6.35 15.11 -17.33
CA ILE A 343 5.39 14.05 -17.71
C ILE A 343 5.26 13.93 -19.23
N GLN A 344 5.48 15.02 -19.96
CA GLN A 344 5.34 15.12 -21.42
C GLN A 344 6.59 14.66 -22.19
N SER A 345 7.68 14.25 -21.52
CA SER A 345 8.88 13.75 -22.20
C SER A 345 8.65 12.41 -22.93
N GLU A 346 9.60 12.01 -23.77
CA GLU A 346 9.50 10.84 -24.67
C GLU A 346 8.99 9.55 -23.97
N ALA A 347 8.14 8.80 -24.68
CA ALA A 347 7.45 7.57 -24.28
C ALA A 347 6.25 7.71 -23.30
N CYS A 348 5.44 8.77 -23.46
CA CYS A 348 4.17 8.96 -22.76
C CYS A 348 2.96 8.60 -23.63
N SER A 349 1.99 7.84 -23.09
CA SER A 349 0.67 7.60 -23.70
C SER A 349 -0.41 8.35 -22.93
N THR A 350 -1.16 9.22 -23.60
CA THR A 350 -2.26 9.97 -22.97
C THR A 350 -3.60 9.45 -23.44
N TYR A 351 -4.49 9.12 -22.51
CA TYR A 351 -5.84 8.65 -22.78
C TYR A 351 -6.88 9.66 -22.29
N THR A 352 -7.82 9.99 -23.15
CA THR A 352 -9.08 10.64 -22.73
C THR A 352 -10.03 9.58 -22.18
N VAL A 353 -10.54 9.80 -20.96
CA VAL A 353 -11.42 8.90 -20.23
C VAL A 353 -12.82 9.49 -20.14
N CYS A 354 -13.79 8.82 -20.75
CA CYS A 354 -15.19 9.25 -20.77
C CYS A 354 -16.11 8.03 -20.67
N GLU A 355 -17.02 8.04 -19.69
CA GLU A 355 -17.99 6.98 -19.41
C GLU A 355 -17.38 5.57 -19.32
N GLY A 356 -16.18 5.47 -18.72
CA GLY A 356 -15.47 4.20 -18.60
C GLY A 356 -14.77 3.70 -19.87
N ARG A 357 -14.75 4.51 -20.95
CA ARG A 357 -13.97 4.27 -22.17
C ARG A 357 -12.66 5.03 -22.15
N PHE A 358 -11.65 4.48 -22.83
CA PHE A 358 -10.30 5.03 -22.91
C PHE A 358 -9.93 5.22 -24.38
N THR A 359 -9.78 6.47 -24.81
CA THR A 359 -9.40 6.84 -26.17
C THR A 359 -7.98 7.39 -26.16
N LEU A 360 -7.06 6.76 -26.89
CA LEU A 360 -5.68 7.24 -27.00
C LEU A 360 -5.65 8.58 -27.76
N ASN A 361 -5.00 9.59 -27.17
CA ASN A 361 -4.77 10.86 -27.82
C ASN A 361 -3.60 10.71 -28.80
N ALA A 362 -3.80 11.19 -30.03
CA ALA A 362 -2.82 11.13 -31.10
C ALA A 362 -1.66 12.13 -30.91
#